data_AF-A0A2N4YP01-F1
#
_entry.id   AF-A0A2N4YP01-F1
#
_cell.length_a   1.000
_cell.length_b   1.000
_cell.length_c   1.000
_cell.angle_alpha   90.00
_cell.angle_beta   90.00
_cell.angle_gamma   90.00
#
_symmetry.space_group_name_H-M   'P 1'
#
loop_
_entity.id
_entity.type
_entity.pdbx_description
1 polymer ?
#
loop_
_entity_poly.entity_id
_entity_poly.type
_entity_poly.pdbx_seq_one_letter_code
_entity_poly.pdbx_strand_id
1 'polypeptide(L)' 'MFPSHLPIPRRPAAQSIPSLRWGIIGPGWIAERFVHSLKTYSRQQVVAVASRSQAKAERVAAEWGIPQAYG' A
#
# COMPACT_ATOMS: atom_id res chain seq x y z
N MET A 1 -1.29 -31.88 26.63
CA MET A 1 -1.27 -30.50 27.17
C MET A 1 -1.10 -29.57 25.98
N PHE A 2 -2.02 -28.62 25.76
CA PHE A 2 -1.91 -27.67 24.63
C PHE A 2 -1.09 -26.44 25.02
N PRO A 3 -0.37 -25.80 24.08
CA PRO A 3 0.39 -24.59 24.36
C PRO A 3 -0.53 -23.44 24.78
N SER A 4 -0.06 -22.62 25.74
CA SER A 4 -0.80 -21.43 26.24
C SER A 4 -0.66 -20.19 25.36
N HIS A 5 0.24 -20.22 24.38
CA HIS A 5 0.47 -19.12 23.45
C HIS A 5 0.95 -19.64 22.09
N LEU A 6 0.78 -18.80 21.08
CA LEU A 6 1.27 -19.07 19.74
C LEU A 6 2.81 -18.89 19.68
N PRO A 7 3.50 -19.63 18.80
CA PRO A 7 4.92 -19.43 18.58
C PRO A 7 5.21 -18.03 18.02
N ILE A 8 6.43 -17.55 18.26
CA ILE A 8 6.88 -16.25 17.74
C ILE A 8 6.83 -16.24 16.20
N PRO A 9 6.20 -15.24 15.57
CA PRO A 9 6.17 -15.14 14.11
C PRO A 9 7.59 -14.98 13.52
N ARG A 10 7.91 -15.80 12.53
CA ARG A 10 9.12 -15.62 11.72
C ARG A 10 8.87 -14.57 10.66
N ARG A 11 9.60 -13.46 10.73
CA ARG A 11 9.53 -12.34 9.78
C ARG A 11 10.84 -12.26 8.98
N PRO A 12 10.78 -12.02 7.66
CA PRO A 12 11.98 -11.68 6.90
C PRO A 12 12.65 -10.42 7.46
N ALA A 13 13.96 -10.32 7.32
CA ALA A 13 14.68 -9.10 7.65
C ALA A 13 14.18 -7.94 6.77
N ALA A 14 13.91 -6.76 7.34
CA ALA A 14 13.35 -5.64 6.59
C ALA A 14 14.22 -5.22 5.38
N GLN A 15 15.54 -5.39 5.51
CA GLN A 15 16.52 -5.14 4.46
C GLN A 15 16.47 -6.18 3.32
N SER A 16 16.03 -7.42 3.58
CA SER A 16 15.93 -8.47 2.55
C SER A 16 14.67 -8.35 1.69
N ILE A 17 13.72 -7.48 2.07
CA ILE A 17 12.50 -7.24 1.31
C ILE A 17 12.82 -6.20 0.22
N PRO A 18 12.69 -6.54 -1.08
CA PRO A 18 12.91 -5.56 -2.14
C PRO A 18 11.82 -4.47 -2.12
N SER A 19 12.19 -3.27 -2.56
CA SER A 19 11.22 -2.20 -2.80
C SER A 19 10.52 -2.46 -4.13
N LEU A 20 9.19 -2.59 -4.11
CA LEU A 20 8.36 -2.76 -5.29
C LEU A 20 7.62 -1.46 -5.61
N ARG A 21 7.23 -1.34 -6.88
CA ARG A 21 6.40 -0.25 -7.39
C ARG A 21 4.96 -0.75 -7.55
N TRP A 22 4.03 -0.10 -6.87
CA TRP A 22 2.63 -0.48 -6.78
C TRP A 22 1.75 0.45 -7.61
N GLY A 23 0.82 -0.16 -8.36
CA GLY A 23 -0.35 0.52 -8.93
C GLY A 23 -1.60 0.10 -8.17
N ILE A 24 -2.46 1.06 -7.83
CA ILE A 24 -3.70 0.83 -7.08
C ILE A 24 -4.89 1.00 -8.01
N ILE A 25 -5.73 -0.02 -8.16
CA ILE A 25 -6.96 0.05 -8.96
C ILE A 25 -8.16 0.06 -8.03
N GLY A 26 -9.00 1.10 -8.14
CA GLY A 26 -10.16 1.31 -7.29
C GLY A 26 -9.80 1.93 -5.94
N PRO A 27 -9.52 3.25 -5.86
CA PRO A 27 -9.17 3.92 -4.62
C PRO A 27 -10.42 4.13 -3.74
N GLY A 28 -10.76 3.09 -2.97
CA GLY A 28 -11.74 3.16 -1.88
C GLY A 28 -11.06 3.10 -0.52
N TRP A 29 -11.85 2.99 0.53
CA TRP A 29 -11.38 3.01 1.93
C TRP A 29 -10.25 2.01 2.25
N ILE A 30 -10.32 0.79 1.69
CA ILE A 30 -9.23 -0.21 1.88
C ILE A 30 -7.94 0.25 1.20
N ALA A 31 -8.04 0.83 0.00
CA ALA A 31 -6.89 1.30 -0.75
C ALA A 31 -6.16 2.42 0.01
N GLU A 32 -6.88 3.34 0.63
CA GLU A 32 -6.30 4.40 1.47
C GLU A 32 -5.49 3.82 2.63
N ARG A 33 -6.06 2.85 3.37
CA ARG A 33 -5.35 2.18 4.46
C ARG A 33 -4.15 1.37 3.99
N PHE A 34 -4.24 0.77 2.82
CA PHE A 34 -3.14 0.05 2.20
C PHE A 34 -2.00 0.99 1.84
N VAL A 35 -2.29 2.09 1.12
CA VAL A 35 -1.29 3.11 0.75
C VAL A 35 -0.64 3.72 1.99
N HIS A 36 -1.42 4.05 3.02
CA HIS A 36 -0.91 4.51 4.31
C HIS A 36 0.06 3.49 4.92
N SER A 37 -0.32 2.21 4.99
CA SER A 37 0.52 1.17 5.59
C SER A 37 1.82 0.97 4.83
N LEU A 38 1.77 1.02 3.49
CA LEU A 38 2.98 0.95 2.66
C LEU A 38 3.92 2.13 2.94
N LYS A 39 3.40 3.36 2.98
CA LYS A 39 4.22 4.56 3.21
C LYS A 39 4.79 4.63 4.62
N THR A 40 4.04 4.17 5.63
CA THR A 40 4.43 4.29 7.04
C THR A 40 5.36 3.17 7.51
N TYR A 41 5.12 1.93 7.08
CA TYR A 41 5.77 0.75 7.67
C TYR A 41 6.72 0.01 6.72
N SER A 42 6.97 0.56 5.53
CA SER A 42 7.79 -0.11 4.54
C SER A 42 8.55 0.87 3.65
N ARG A 43 9.41 0.31 2.79
CA ARG A 43 10.12 1.05 1.73
C ARG A 43 9.45 0.89 0.37
N GLN A 44 8.19 0.45 0.34
CA GLN A 44 7.45 0.21 -0.90
C GLN A 44 7.04 1.55 -1.53
N GLN A 45 6.94 1.58 -2.86
CA GLN A 45 6.63 2.79 -3.61
C GLN A 45 5.26 2.67 -4.27
N VAL A 46 4.33 3.56 -3.94
CA VAL A 46 3.05 3.67 -4.65
C VAL A 46 3.24 4.67 -5.78
N VAL A 47 3.22 4.19 -7.02
CA VAL A 47 3.59 4.99 -8.20
C VAL A 47 2.39 5.37 -9.06
N ALA A 48 1.28 4.63 -8.96
CA ALA A 48 0.10 4.86 -9.78
C ALA A 48 -1.21 4.58 -9.03
N VAL A 49 -2.28 5.29 -9.41
CA VAL A 49 -3.65 5.01 -9.00
C VAL A 49 -4.60 5.10 -10.19
N ALA A 50 -5.57 4.19 -10.26
CA ALA A 50 -6.59 4.12 -11.30
C ALA A 50 -8.00 4.05 -10.70
N SER A 51 -8.92 4.84 -11.24
CA SER A 51 -10.34 4.87 -10.85
C SER A 51 -11.19 4.96 -12.11
N ARG A 52 -12.49 4.61 -12.07
CA ARG A 52 -13.45 4.85 -13.18
C ARG A 52 -13.75 6.34 -13.46
N SER A 53 -13.05 7.23 -12.78
CA SER A 53 -13.28 8.66 -12.81
C SER A 53 -11.92 9.32 -12.61
N GLN A 54 -11.47 10.03 -13.63
CA GLN A 54 -10.21 10.76 -13.63
C GLN A 54 -10.11 11.70 -12.43
N ALA A 55 -11.16 12.48 -12.15
CA ALA A 55 -11.19 13.39 -11.01
C ALA A 55 -10.97 12.68 -9.66
N LYS A 56 -11.53 11.47 -9.50
CA LYS A 56 -11.30 10.67 -8.29
C LYS A 56 -9.86 10.16 -8.22
N ALA A 57 -9.29 9.72 -9.34
CA ALA A 57 -7.90 9.27 -9.40
C ALA A 57 -6.94 10.41 -9.05
N GLU A 58 -7.13 11.59 -9.63
CA GLU A 58 -6.32 12.79 -9.39
C GLU A 58 -6.41 13.26 -7.94
N ARG A 59 -7.60 13.31 -7.36
CA ARG A 59 -7.78 13.69 -5.95
C ARG A 59 -6.96 12.79 -5.03
N VAL A 60 -7.05 11.47 -5.23
CA VAL A 60 -6.32 10.48 -4.41
C VAL A 60 -4.82 10.57 -4.68
N ALA A 61 -4.43 10.77 -5.93
CA ALA A 61 -3.02 10.95 -6.28
C ALA A 61 -2.41 12.18 -5.60
N ALA A 62 -3.14 13.31 -5.57
CA ALA A 62 -2.72 14.52 -4.87
C ALA A 62 -2.65 14.30 -3.35
N GLU A 63 -3.69 13.70 -2.75
CA GLU A 63 -3.76 13.43 -1.31
C GLU A 63 -2.60 12.56 -0.82
N TRP A 64 -2.23 11.53 -1.60
CA TRP A 64 -1.21 10.56 -1.22
C TRP A 64 0.16 10.82 -1.87
N GLY A 65 0.32 11.86 -2.69
CA GLY A 65 1.54 12.14 -3.45
C GLY A 65 1.93 10.99 -4.38
N ILE A 66 0.97 10.45 -5.15
CA ILE A 66 1.17 9.38 -6.12
C ILE A 66 1.45 10.01 -7.49
N PRO A 67 2.58 9.68 -8.16
CA PRO A 67 2.98 10.35 -9.40
C PRO A 67 2.05 10.19 -10.59
N GLN A 68 1.29 9.11 -10.70
CA GLN A 68 0.47 8.80 -11.89
C GLN A 68 -0.99 8.54 -11.51
N ALA A 69 -1.93 9.15 -12.24
CA ALA A 69 -3.37 9.01 -12.03
C ALA A 69 -4.07 8.67 -13.35
N TYR A 70 -4.91 7.63 -13.32
CA TYR A 70 -5.64 7.12 -14.49
C TYR A 70 -7.16 7.03 -14.21
N GLY A 71 -7.97 7.45 -15.17
CA GLY A 71 -9.43 7.58 -15.07
C GLY A 71 -10.24 6.56 -15.86
#